data_AF-A0A177FK93-F1
#
_entry.id   AF-A0A177FK93-F1
#
_cell.length_a   1.000
_cell.length_b   1.000
_cell.length_c   1.000
_cell.angle_alpha   90.00
_cell.angle_beta   90.00
_cell.angle_gamma   90.00
#
_symmetry.space_group_name_H-M   'P 1'
#
loop_
_entity.id
_entity.type
_entity.pdbx_description
1 polymer ?
#
loop_
_entity_poly.entity_id
_entity_poly.type
_entity_poly.pdbx_seq_one_letter_code
_entity_poly.pdbx_strand_id
1 'polypeptide(L)'
;MNFFTRLQRLQMLSLLALFVGGTILLFGGVNCLAGNPSTLRTSSWKARQFSVGSSFSVQSWLAVLGVGVSCTIYGLSRACTHLFNLECTQRALGPGGLDYGRYLNSLSHAPVLVGWRGFRVLYMVSYFFAALAPIATIGYKFTVFRVPLSVVESWPQSRVALSIPSSKGLDESGATPLLVDTPGGLHNQAFCHLGRDDVMDGPEQIVMVGMANCSGISSELDQGILVTREVVMVGTRVKPAGTFYMSADHAGWQRQRTVSDLKGSWVPSLFNFGAVVDYNIQGPGSIAMQWTTMFTGWDCAISSSACDNSTQYEVFDRVEYTFTYATAEVTRIVRKRSCATIMDEPGSIRLLSTRDINVPFETEYADGSLLLYLDGVHSVIDKRGSTPVEGISIFARAVMAGWANDAVNITGAPALGHARGQPFGVEKQSTITSSDTLSYPYFTGSRDSACTACYVAAAYVFIVTGPCMYLILITRIVAGPPRLTSWTGQHIALRGRLADEEMNLAAGYDAAPVNRLFVQLLPNKDDFVEELESDQQLQVLAFPPQQAQAHVEEI
;
A
#
# COMPACT_ATOMS: atom_id res chain seq x y z
N MET A 1 51.09 -18.33 29.56
CA MET A 1 50.36 -17.04 29.43
C MET A 1 48.88 -17.36 29.29
N ASN A 2 48.01 -16.94 30.21
CA ASN A 2 46.60 -17.37 30.24
C ASN A 2 45.83 -16.87 28.99
N PHE A 3 44.92 -17.70 28.48
CA PHE A 3 44.05 -17.38 27.33
C PHE A 3 43.33 -16.03 27.50
N PHE A 4 42.90 -15.72 28.73
CA PHE A 4 42.30 -14.45 29.11
C PHE A 4 43.22 -13.23 28.93
N THR A 5 44.51 -13.35 29.28
CA THR A 5 45.48 -12.26 29.09
C THR A 5 45.84 -12.08 27.62
N ARG A 6 45.77 -13.14 26.80
CA ARG A 6 45.94 -13.06 25.34
C ARG A 6 44.74 -12.36 24.67
N LEU A 7 43.53 -12.61 25.16
CA LEU A 7 42.28 -11.98 24.72
C LEU A 7 42.15 -10.50 25.12
N GLN A 8 42.56 -10.14 26.33
CA GLN A 8 42.59 -8.72 26.76
C GLN A 8 43.48 -7.87 25.84
N ARG A 9 44.61 -8.41 25.38
CA ARG A 9 45.51 -7.73 24.43
C ARG A 9 44.95 -7.63 23.00
N LEU A 10 43.87 -8.34 22.68
CA LEU A 10 43.18 -8.32 21.38
C LEU A 10 42.01 -7.33 21.31
N GLN A 11 41.80 -6.50 22.35
CA GLN A 11 40.68 -5.57 22.49
C GLN A 11 39.31 -6.27 22.44
N MET A 12 38.92 -6.89 23.57
CA MET A 12 37.69 -7.68 23.74
C MET A 12 36.42 -7.01 23.21
N LEU A 13 36.26 -5.70 23.42
CA LEU A 13 35.10 -4.95 22.96
C LEU A 13 34.95 -4.99 21.43
N SER A 14 36.05 -4.94 20.68
CA SER A 14 36.03 -5.00 19.21
C SER A 14 35.71 -6.40 18.69
N LEU A 15 36.15 -7.45 19.39
CA LEU A 15 35.80 -8.83 19.08
C LEU A 15 34.32 -9.09 19.37
N LEU A 16 33.84 -8.63 20.51
CA LEU A 16 32.42 -8.70 20.86
C LEU A 16 31.56 -7.93 19.85
N ALA A 17 32.00 -6.76 19.40
CA ALA A 17 31.29 -5.98 18.38
C ALA A 17 31.20 -6.70 17.03
N LEU A 18 32.28 -7.36 16.58
CA LEU A 18 32.23 -8.20 15.37
C LEU A 18 31.27 -9.37 15.53
N PHE A 19 31.28 -10.03 16.69
CA PHE A 19 30.37 -11.13 17.00
C PHE A 19 28.91 -10.67 17.01
N VAL A 20 28.57 -9.65 17.81
CA VAL A 20 27.20 -9.13 17.94
C VAL A 20 26.70 -8.55 16.62
N GLY A 21 27.53 -7.76 15.94
CA GLY A 21 27.20 -7.19 14.63
C GLY A 21 26.92 -8.27 13.58
N GLY A 22 27.83 -9.25 13.47
CA GLY A 22 27.65 -10.37 12.55
C GLY A 22 26.43 -11.23 12.86
N THR A 23 26.15 -11.47 14.14
CA THR A 23 24.96 -12.19 14.63
C THR A 23 23.68 -11.48 14.22
N ILE A 24 23.54 -10.19 14.53
CA ILE A 24 22.33 -9.41 14.25
C ILE A 24 22.04 -9.34 12.75
N LEU A 25 23.06 -9.10 11.93
CA LEU A 25 22.89 -9.05 10.48
C LEU A 25 22.47 -10.42 9.92
N LEU A 26 23.18 -11.49 10.30
CA LEU A 26 22.88 -12.84 9.84
C LEU A 26 21.44 -13.25 10.20
N PHE A 27 21.06 -13.15 11.48
CA PHE A 27 19.73 -13.52 11.92
C PHE A 27 18.64 -12.58 11.40
N GLY A 28 18.92 -11.28 11.27
CA GLY A 28 18.00 -10.32 10.65
C GLY A 28 17.72 -10.66 9.17
N GLY A 29 18.75 -11.02 8.42
CA GLY A 29 18.62 -11.46 7.03
C GLY A 29 17.88 -12.80 6.91
N VAL A 30 18.22 -13.79 7.72
CA VAL A 30 17.51 -15.09 7.76
C VAL A 30 16.05 -14.91 8.15
N ASN A 31 15.75 -14.08 9.14
CA ASN A 31 14.38 -13.79 9.58
C ASN A 31 13.53 -13.14 8.48
N CYS A 32 14.13 -12.30 7.63
CA CYS A 32 13.46 -11.76 6.45
C CYS A 32 13.21 -12.85 5.39
N LEU A 33 14.22 -13.67 5.08
CA LEU A 33 14.06 -14.73 4.06
C LEU A 33 13.12 -15.85 4.51
N ALA A 34 13.06 -16.17 5.80
CA ALA A 34 12.16 -17.17 6.35
C ALA A 34 10.69 -16.75 6.34
N GLY A 35 10.41 -15.45 6.14
CA GLY A 35 9.04 -14.94 6.12
C GLY A 35 8.29 -15.27 4.84
N ASN A 36 6.96 -15.30 4.97
CA ASN A 36 6.08 -15.75 3.90
C ASN A 36 6.01 -14.70 2.76
N PRO A 37 6.27 -15.08 1.49
CA PRO A 37 6.17 -14.17 0.36
C PRO A 37 4.73 -13.79 -0.01
N SER A 38 3.72 -14.59 0.39
CA SER A 38 2.35 -14.49 -0.13
C SER A 38 1.44 -13.46 0.54
N THR A 39 1.86 -12.83 1.63
CA THR A 39 1.03 -11.83 2.35
C THR A 39 1.14 -10.42 1.78
N LEU A 40 2.09 -10.20 0.87
CA LEU A 40 2.45 -8.88 0.34
C LEU A 40 1.86 -8.67 -1.05
N ARG A 41 0.71 -8.00 -1.13
CA ARG A 41 0.12 -7.57 -2.42
C ARG A 41 0.82 -6.34 -3.01
N THR A 42 2.11 -6.15 -2.72
CA THR A 42 2.94 -5.22 -3.48
C THR A 42 3.47 -5.99 -4.68
N SER A 43 3.38 -5.42 -5.88
CA SER A 43 3.98 -5.95 -7.13
C SER A 43 5.50 -6.18 -7.06
N SER A 44 6.12 -5.96 -5.90
CA SER A 44 7.51 -6.26 -5.63
C SER A 44 7.61 -7.69 -5.08
N TRP A 45 7.94 -8.63 -5.97
CA TRP A 45 8.58 -9.91 -5.64
C TRP A 45 9.91 -9.76 -4.85
N LYS A 46 10.28 -8.52 -4.52
CA LYS A 46 11.55 -8.08 -3.96
C LYS A 46 11.53 -7.93 -2.44
N ALA A 47 10.41 -8.19 -1.77
CA ALA A 47 10.30 -8.03 -0.32
C ALA A 47 9.62 -9.22 0.36
N ARG A 48 9.96 -9.44 1.63
CA ARG A 48 9.36 -10.47 2.50
C ARG A 48 9.05 -9.89 3.86
N GLN A 49 7.90 -10.27 4.42
CA GLN A 49 7.54 -9.95 5.81
C GLN A 49 8.56 -10.61 6.75
N PHE A 50 8.87 -10.01 7.90
CA PHE A 50 9.70 -10.70 8.89
C PHE A 50 8.97 -11.93 9.47
N SER A 51 9.64 -13.08 9.61
CA SER A 51 9.00 -14.28 10.15
C SER A 51 8.66 -14.17 11.65
N VAL A 52 9.54 -13.53 12.42
CA VAL A 52 9.39 -13.24 13.85
C VAL A 52 9.43 -11.73 14.03
N GLY A 53 8.52 -11.18 14.84
CA GLY A 53 8.50 -9.75 15.17
C GLY A 53 7.97 -8.86 14.04
N SER A 54 7.17 -9.38 13.10
CA SER A 54 6.56 -8.57 12.05
C SER A 54 5.63 -7.48 12.60
N SER A 55 5.05 -7.69 13.78
CA SER A 55 4.23 -6.70 14.48
C SER A 55 5.02 -5.52 15.06
N PHE A 56 6.34 -5.61 15.12
CA PHE A 56 7.17 -4.50 15.59
C PHE A 56 7.15 -3.34 14.61
N SER A 57 7.32 -2.13 15.14
CA SER A 57 7.40 -0.92 14.32
C SER A 57 8.65 -0.94 13.44
N VAL A 58 8.61 -0.18 12.33
CA VAL A 58 9.80 0.04 11.47
C VAL A 58 10.95 0.60 12.32
N GLN A 59 10.67 1.53 13.24
CA GLN A 59 11.68 2.13 14.10
C GLN A 59 12.35 1.10 15.02
N SER A 60 11.59 0.14 15.56
CA SER A 60 12.13 -0.94 16.39
C SER A 60 13.10 -1.82 15.59
N TRP A 61 12.71 -2.22 14.38
CA TRP A 61 13.60 -2.99 13.50
C TRP A 61 14.83 -2.20 13.05
N LEU A 62 14.66 -0.91 12.75
CA LEU A 62 15.78 -0.02 12.43
C LEU A 62 16.72 0.17 13.62
N ALA A 63 16.23 0.17 14.85
CA ALA A 63 17.08 0.23 16.04
C ALA A 63 17.94 -1.05 16.17
N VAL A 64 17.32 -2.23 16.02
CA VAL A 64 18.02 -3.52 16.06
C VAL A 64 19.10 -3.61 14.97
N LEU A 65 18.73 -3.32 13.72
CA LEU A 65 19.68 -3.32 12.60
C LEU A 65 20.75 -2.23 12.76
N GLY A 66 20.39 -1.07 13.28
CA GLY A 66 21.31 0.03 13.56
C GLY A 66 22.40 -0.35 14.57
N VAL A 67 22.05 -1.09 15.63
CA VAL A 67 23.03 -1.67 16.56
C VAL A 67 23.95 -2.65 15.82
N GLY A 68 23.39 -3.55 15.01
CA GLY A 68 24.17 -4.50 14.22
C GLY A 68 25.18 -3.84 13.26
N VAL A 69 24.73 -2.84 12.51
CA VAL A 69 25.56 -2.06 11.58
C VAL A 69 26.63 -1.27 12.34
N SER A 70 26.28 -0.61 13.44
CA SER A 70 27.23 0.18 14.25
C SER A 70 28.33 -0.70 14.86
N CYS A 71 27.95 -1.86 15.43
CA CYS A 71 28.90 -2.84 15.96
C CYS A 71 29.81 -3.39 14.85
N THR A 72 29.28 -3.63 13.65
CA THR A 72 30.03 -4.08 12.48
C THR A 72 31.07 -3.03 12.06
N ILE A 73 30.67 -1.76 11.92
CA ILE A 73 31.57 -0.65 11.55
C ILE A 73 32.69 -0.49 12.59
N TYR A 74 32.35 -0.46 13.88
CA TYR A 74 33.33 -0.35 14.96
C TYR A 74 34.30 -1.53 14.97
N GLY A 75 33.77 -2.75 14.88
CA GLY A 75 34.55 -3.99 14.86
C GLY A 75 35.51 -4.06 13.67
N LEU A 76 35.04 -3.68 12.47
CA LEU A 76 35.81 -3.69 11.24
C LEU A 76 36.91 -2.64 11.22
N SER A 77 36.62 -1.42 11.70
CA SER A 77 37.63 -0.37 11.88
C SER A 77 38.78 -0.84 12.78
N ARG A 78 38.45 -1.45 13.92
CA ARG A 78 39.46 -2.02 14.84
C ARG A 78 40.17 -3.24 14.26
N ALA A 79 39.49 -4.06 13.47
CA ALA A 79 40.10 -5.19 12.78
C ALA A 79 41.15 -4.74 11.75
N CYS A 80 40.87 -3.68 10.98
CA CYS A 80 41.81 -3.11 10.03
C CYS A 80 43.08 -2.62 10.73
N THR A 81 42.94 -1.85 11.81
CA THR A 81 44.08 -1.39 12.62
C THR A 81 44.86 -2.56 13.21
N HIS A 82 44.18 -3.61 13.67
CA HIS A 82 44.81 -4.79 14.22
C HIS A 82 45.65 -5.55 13.18
N LEU A 83 45.08 -5.83 12.01
CA LEU A 83 45.78 -6.52 10.91
C LEU A 83 46.96 -5.68 10.40
N PHE A 84 46.80 -4.36 10.32
CA PHE A 84 47.87 -3.44 10.00
C PHE A 84 49.05 -3.55 10.98
N ASN A 85 48.79 -3.49 12.29
CA ASN A 85 49.82 -3.60 13.31
C ASN A 85 50.48 -4.99 13.31
N LEU A 86 49.72 -6.04 12.98
CA LEU A 86 50.24 -7.40 12.85
C LEU A 86 51.22 -7.51 11.68
N GLU A 87 50.85 -7.01 10.51
CA GLU A 87 51.70 -7.03 9.32
C GLU A 87 52.99 -6.20 9.54
N CYS A 88 52.87 -5.03 10.19
CA CYS A 88 54.04 -4.23 10.56
C CYS A 88 54.94 -4.97 11.57
N THR A 89 54.36 -5.70 12.52
CA THR A 89 55.12 -6.56 13.44
C THR A 89 55.85 -7.67 12.70
N GLN A 90 55.21 -8.34 11.74
CA GLN A 90 55.83 -9.39 10.94
C GLN A 90 56.98 -8.85 10.09
N ARG A 91 56.80 -7.69 9.45
CA ARG A 91 57.86 -7.02 8.67
C ARG A 91 59.03 -6.58 9.56
N ALA A 92 58.77 -6.06 10.76
CA ALA A 92 59.81 -5.67 11.73
C ALA A 92 60.65 -6.84 12.23
N LEU A 93 60.04 -8.02 12.36
CA LEU A 93 60.73 -9.26 12.77
C LEU A 93 61.40 -9.98 11.59
N GLY A 94 61.16 -9.53 10.35
CA GLY A 94 61.75 -10.11 9.15
C GLY A 94 63.16 -9.61 8.86
N PRO A 95 63.92 -10.30 7.99
CA PRO A 95 65.32 -9.99 7.70
C PRO A 95 65.55 -8.63 7.04
N GLY A 96 64.50 -8.01 6.47
CA GLY A 96 64.56 -6.66 5.90
C GLY A 96 64.23 -5.52 6.87
N GLY A 97 63.82 -5.83 8.11
CA GLY A 97 63.39 -4.84 9.11
C GLY A 97 62.14 -4.04 8.70
N LEU A 98 61.67 -3.17 9.61
CA LEU A 98 60.60 -2.23 9.34
C LEU A 98 61.18 -0.83 9.16
N ASP A 99 60.85 -0.17 8.04
CA ASP A 99 61.12 1.25 7.86
C ASP A 99 60.22 2.06 8.82
N TYR A 100 60.79 2.40 9.98
CA TYR A 100 60.08 3.08 11.06
C TYR A 100 59.59 4.47 10.65
N GLY A 101 60.29 5.18 9.76
CA GLY A 101 59.85 6.47 9.23
C GLY A 101 58.59 6.34 8.39
N ARG A 102 58.53 5.32 7.51
CA ARG A 102 57.31 5.01 6.74
C ARG A 102 56.15 4.52 7.60
N TYR A 103 56.44 3.76 8.66
CA TYR A 103 55.43 3.31 9.62
C TYR A 103 54.85 4.47 10.44
N LEU A 104 55.68 5.37 10.96
CA LEU A 104 55.22 6.55 11.71
C LEU A 104 54.36 7.47 10.83
N ASN A 105 54.73 7.66 9.56
CA ASN A 105 53.96 8.42 8.57
C ASN A 105 52.65 7.73 8.10
N SER A 106 52.39 6.50 8.56
CA SER A 106 51.14 5.78 8.28
C SER A 106 50.16 5.76 9.46
N LEU A 107 50.53 6.35 10.61
CA LEU A 107 49.64 6.51 11.76
C LEU A 107 48.68 7.68 11.55
N SER A 108 47.42 7.52 11.99
CA SER A 108 46.33 8.49 11.81
C SER A 108 46.53 9.86 12.47
N HIS A 109 47.50 9.98 13.37
CA HIS A 109 47.78 11.19 14.16
C HIS A 109 49.15 11.81 13.89
N ALA A 110 49.90 11.31 12.91
CA ALA A 110 51.20 11.87 12.57
C ALA A 110 51.02 13.29 11.97
N PRO A 111 51.76 14.30 12.46
CA PRO A 111 51.69 15.63 11.88
C PRO A 111 52.39 15.62 10.51
N VAL A 112 51.75 16.27 9.54
CA VAL A 112 52.34 16.95 8.36
C VAL A 112 52.34 16.24 6.96
N LEU A 113 52.12 17.10 5.94
CA LEU A 113 52.31 17.09 4.47
C LEU A 113 51.70 15.98 3.58
N VAL A 114 50.94 16.45 2.58
CA VAL A 114 50.29 15.68 1.51
C VAL A 114 51.34 15.28 0.48
N GLY A 115 51.95 14.11 0.65
CA GLY A 115 52.85 13.48 -0.30
C GLY A 115 52.71 11.95 -0.22
N TRP A 116 52.90 11.25 -1.34
CA TRP A 116 52.66 9.81 -1.51
C TRP A 116 53.19 8.94 -0.32
N ARG A 117 52.29 8.48 0.55
CA ARG A 117 52.56 7.86 1.89
C ARG A 117 52.78 6.34 1.89
N GLY A 118 53.63 5.85 2.80
CA GLY A 118 53.52 4.57 3.55
C GLY A 118 53.15 3.26 2.81
N PHE A 119 52.61 2.28 3.56
CA PHE A 119 52.04 1.04 2.99
C PHE A 119 50.70 1.32 2.29
N ARG A 120 50.76 1.71 1.01
CA ARG A 120 49.61 2.20 0.20
C ARG A 120 48.35 1.35 0.24
N VAL A 121 48.48 0.03 0.11
CA VAL A 121 47.34 -0.89 0.03
C VAL A 121 46.52 -0.85 1.31
N LEU A 122 47.17 -0.82 2.46
CA LEU A 122 46.52 -0.81 3.78
C LEU A 122 45.82 0.52 4.06
N TYR A 123 46.43 1.64 3.66
CA TYR A 123 45.81 2.96 3.77
C TYR A 123 44.55 3.03 2.90
N MET A 124 44.63 2.61 1.64
CA MET A 124 43.47 2.56 0.74
C MET A 124 42.34 1.67 1.27
N VAL A 125 42.66 0.50 1.85
CA VAL A 125 41.67 -0.39 2.47
C VAL A 125 41.00 0.26 3.68
N SER A 126 41.76 0.96 4.53
CA SER A 126 41.18 1.67 5.69
C SER A 126 40.26 2.82 5.27
N TYR A 127 40.63 3.59 4.25
CA TYR A 127 39.77 4.67 3.70
C TYR A 127 38.55 4.11 3.00
N PHE A 128 38.68 2.99 2.29
CA PHE A 128 37.55 2.30 1.66
C PHE A 128 36.51 1.87 2.70
N PHE A 129 36.94 1.23 3.80
CA PHE A 129 36.01 0.87 4.88
C PHE A 129 35.43 2.08 5.62
N ALA A 130 36.21 3.14 5.79
CA ALA A 130 35.71 4.41 6.35
C ALA A 130 34.66 5.05 5.43
N ALA A 131 34.81 4.95 4.11
CA ALA A 131 33.83 5.43 3.13
C ALA A 131 32.58 4.53 3.03
N LEU A 132 32.72 3.22 3.27
CA LEU A 132 31.57 2.31 3.34
C LEU A 132 30.70 2.52 4.59
N ALA A 133 31.27 3.03 5.68
CA ALA A 133 30.54 3.28 6.93
C ALA A 133 29.32 4.22 6.77
N PRO A 134 29.42 5.41 6.14
CA PRO A 134 28.25 6.26 5.92
C PRO A 134 27.24 5.62 4.96
N ILE A 135 27.71 4.91 3.92
CA ILE A 135 26.83 4.20 2.97
C ILE A 135 26.01 3.13 3.70
N ALA A 136 26.64 2.32 4.55
CA ALA A 136 25.95 1.31 5.35
C ALA A 136 24.97 1.95 6.35
N THR A 137 25.35 3.05 6.99
CA THR A 137 24.54 3.76 8.00
C THR A 137 23.30 4.44 7.40
N ILE A 138 23.37 4.88 6.14
CA ILE A 138 22.22 5.41 5.40
C ILE A 138 21.41 4.25 4.81
N GLY A 139 22.08 3.30 4.17
CA GLY A 139 21.46 2.21 3.41
C GLY A 139 20.56 1.31 4.25
N TYR A 140 20.97 0.96 5.47
CA TYR A 140 20.16 0.07 6.32
C TYR A 140 18.78 0.66 6.64
N LYS A 141 18.64 2.00 6.67
CA LYS A 141 17.37 2.67 6.98
C LYS A 141 16.28 2.44 5.94
N PHE A 142 16.67 2.13 4.71
CA PHE A 142 15.75 1.85 3.60
C PHE A 142 15.46 0.37 3.42
N THR A 143 16.00 -0.49 4.30
CA THR A 143 15.83 -1.95 4.18
C THR A 143 14.50 -2.43 4.73
N VAL A 144 13.90 -1.70 5.69
CA VAL A 144 12.67 -2.07 6.40
C VAL A 144 11.56 -1.07 6.11
N PHE A 145 10.36 -1.57 5.85
CA PHE A 145 9.19 -0.74 5.56
C PHE A 145 7.90 -1.41 6.05
N ARG A 146 6.81 -0.64 6.10
CA ARG A 146 5.47 -1.16 6.44
C ARG A 146 4.75 -1.69 5.21
N VAL A 147 3.99 -2.75 5.41
CA VAL A 147 3.27 -3.45 4.35
C VAL A 147 1.85 -3.77 4.78
N PRO A 148 0.86 -3.65 3.86
CA PRO A 148 -0.49 -4.10 4.13
C PRO A 148 -0.53 -5.62 4.16
N LEU A 149 -1.33 -6.18 5.08
CA LEU A 149 -1.54 -7.63 5.18
C LEU A 149 -2.76 -8.03 4.35
N SER A 150 -2.60 -9.06 3.51
CA SER A 150 -3.75 -9.76 2.93
C SER A 150 -4.43 -10.61 4.01
N VAL A 151 -5.73 -10.41 4.19
CA VAL A 151 -6.55 -11.09 5.19
C VAL A 151 -7.79 -11.68 4.52
N VAL A 152 -8.13 -12.90 4.90
CA VAL A 152 -9.42 -13.53 4.63
C VAL A 152 -9.99 -13.95 5.97
N GLU A 153 -11.06 -13.30 6.43
CA GLU A 153 -11.62 -13.52 7.75
C GLU A 153 -13.14 -13.35 7.75
N SER A 154 -13.82 -14.06 8.66
CA SER A 154 -15.24 -13.85 8.91
C SER A 154 -15.45 -12.67 9.86
N TRP A 155 -16.39 -11.81 9.51
CA TRP A 155 -16.82 -10.71 10.35
C TRP A 155 -18.10 -11.08 11.10
N PRO A 156 -18.24 -10.70 12.38
CA PRO A 156 -19.48 -10.95 13.10
C PRO A 156 -20.61 -10.13 12.48
N GLN A 157 -21.77 -10.77 12.27
CA GLN A 157 -22.97 -10.13 11.72
C GLN A 157 -23.38 -8.86 12.50
N SER A 158 -23.15 -8.82 13.80
CA SER A 158 -23.45 -7.65 14.65
C SER A 158 -22.60 -6.42 14.36
N ARG A 159 -21.45 -6.57 13.68
CA ARG A 159 -20.56 -5.45 13.28
C ARG A 159 -20.77 -5.01 11.84
N VAL A 160 -21.55 -5.75 11.06
CA VAL A 160 -21.96 -5.40 9.69
C VAL A 160 -23.46 -5.18 9.72
N ALA A 161 -23.87 -3.95 9.97
CA ALA A 161 -25.29 -3.61 9.99
C ALA A 161 -25.81 -3.57 8.55
N LEU A 162 -26.98 -4.17 8.32
CA LEU A 162 -27.73 -4.07 7.07
C LEU A 162 -29.06 -3.39 7.38
N SER A 163 -29.30 -2.23 6.77
CA SER A 163 -30.55 -1.49 6.91
C SER A 163 -31.34 -1.48 5.60
N ILE A 164 -32.66 -1.38 5.70
CA ILE A 164 -33.53 -1.20 4.53
C ILE A 164 -33.25 0.19 3.95
N PRO A 165 -33.12 0.32 2.62
CA PRO A 165 -32.93 1.64 2.01
C PRO A 165 -34.11 2.56 2.32
N SER A 166 -33.81 3.83 2.55
CA SER A 166 -34.84 4.86 2.71
C SER A 166 -35.68 4.92 1.45
N SER A 167 -36.99 4.99 1.66
CA SER A 167 -37.95 5.13 0.61
C SER A 167 -38.13 6.61 0.21
N LYS A 168 -37.63 7.56 1.01
CA LYS A 168 -37.57 8.99 0.65
C LYS A 168 -36.40 9.24 -0.29
N GLY A 169 -36.56 10.12 -1.28
CA GLY A 169 -35.47 10.49 -2.19
C GLY A 169 -34.35 11.32 -1.52
N LEU A 170 -34.70 12.07 -0.47
CA LEU A 170 -33.77 12.85 0.34
C LEU A 170 -33.96 12.50 1.82
N ASP A 171 -32.86 12.42 2.56
CA ASP A 171 -32.81 12.26 4.01
C ASP A 171 -31.87 13.29 4.67
N GLU A 172 -31.67 13.17 5.99
CA GLU A 172 -30.78 14.07 6.76
C GLU A 172 -29.32 14.04 6.26
N SER A 173 -28.90 12.97 5.59
CA SER A 173 -27.57 12.78 5.03
C SER A 173 -27.43 13.18 3.56
N GLY A 174 -28.55 13.55 2.91
CA GLY A 174 -28.59 14.03 1.53
C GLY A 174 -29.42 13.13 0.61
N ALA A 175 -28.95 12.93 -0.62
CA ALA A 175 -29.62 12.08 -1.60
C ALA A 175 -29.46 10.60 -1.23
N THR A 176 -30.59 9.89 -1.15
CA THR A 176 -30.62 8.48 -0.77
C THR A 176 -30.29 7.57 -1.97
N PRO A 177 -29.97 6.29 -1.75
CA PRO A 177 -29.77 5.31 -2.82
C PRO A 177 -30.92 5.25 -3.83
N LEU A 178 -32.13 5.66 -3.43
CA LEU A 178 -33.26 5.77 -4.33
C LEU A 178 -33.02 6.77 -5.47
N LEU A 179 -32.32 7.88 -5.24
CA LEU A 179 -32.01 8.85 -6.30
C LEU A 179 -30.61 8.67 -6.88
N VAL A 180 -29.63 8.23 -6.08
CA VAL A 180 -28.22 8.18 -6.52
C VAL A 180 -27.84 6.90 -7.24
N ASP A 181 -28.46 5.76 -6.90
CA ASP A 181 -28.16 4.52 -7.60
C ASP A 181 -28.69 4.63 -9.03
N THR A 182 -27.94 4.12 -10.00
CA THR A 182 -28.33 4.22 -11.41
C THR A 182 -27.93 2.94 -12.17
N PRO A 183 -28.67 2.60 -13.22
CA PRO A 183 -28.20 1.63 -14.20
C PRO A 183 -26.87 2.12 -14.79
N GLY A 184 -25.83 1.31 -14.70
CA GLY A 184 -24.45 1.66 -15.08
C GLY A 184 -23.61 2.23 -13.95
N GLY A 185 -24.20 2.49 -12.77
CA GLY A 185 -23.53 3.15 -11.66
C GLY A 185 -22.38 2.34 -11.07
N LEU A 186 -21.21 2.97 -10.94
CA LEU A 186 -20.03 2.39 -10.29
C LEU A 186 -20.09 2.41 -8.75
N HIS A 187 -21.04 3.17 -8.19
CA HIS A 187 -21.11 3.47 -6.77
C HIS A 187 -22.50 3.25 -6.17
N ASN A 188 -23.24 2.28 -6.73
CA ASN A 188 -24.55 1.91 -6.21
C ASN A 188 -24.43 1.37 -4.77
N GLN A 189 -25.47 1.57 -3.95
CA GLN A 189 -25.42 1.24 -2.52
C GLN A 189 -26.50 0.26 -2.08
N ALA A 190 -27.66 0.28 -2.73
CA ALA A 190 -28.80 -0.56 -2.39
C ALA A 190 -29.42 -1.25 -3.62
N PHE A 191 -29.25 -0.71 -4.82
CA PHE A 191 -29.89 -1.21 -6.04
C PHE A 191 -28.87 -1.59 -7.11
N CYS A 192 -29.00 -2.80 -7.64
CA CYS A 192 -28.15 -3.35 -8.69
C CYS A 192 -29.02 -3.74 -9.90
N HIS A 193 -28.55 -3.45 -11.11
CA HIS A 193 -29.30 -3.54 -12.36
C HIS A 193 -28.59 -4.52 -13.30
N LEU A 194 -29.13 -5.72 -13.44
CA LEU A 194 -28.58 -6.80 -14.27
C LEU A 194 -29.27 -6.84 -15.65
N GLY A 195 -28.54 -7.31 -16.68
CA GLY A 195 -29.07 -7.46 -18.04
C GLY A 195 -29.44 -6.12 -18.68
N ARG A 196 -28.44 -5.30 -19.01
CA ARG A 196 -28.62 -3.91 -19.50
C ARG A 196 -28.45 -3.77 -21.01
N ASP A 197 -28.57 -4.87 -21.73
CA ASP A 197 -28.18 -4.92 -23.14
C ASP A 197 -29.13 -4.09 -24.03
N ASP A 198 -30.32 -3.75 -23.52
CA ASP A 198 -31.29 -2.90 -24.21
C ASP A 198 -31.62 -1.61 -23.41
N VAL A 199 -31.26 -0.46 -24.00
CA VAL A 199 -31.47 0.88 -23.42
C VAL A 199 -32.93 1.31 -23.49
N MET A 200 -33.76 0.69 -24.33
CA MET A 200 -35.17 1.06 -24.46
C MET A 200 -36.06 0.27 -23.52
N ASP A 201 -35.72 -0.99 -23.26
CA ASP A 201 -36.53 -1.88 -22.44
C ASP A 201 -36.18 -1.82 -20.94
N GLY A 202 -35.14 -1.06 -20.57
CA GLY A 202 -34.63 -1.00 -19.19
C GLY A 202 -33.83 -2.25 -18.78
N PRO A 203 -33.48 -2.40 -17.49
CA PRO A 203 -32.71 -3.54 -16.99
C PRO A 203 -33.58 -4.80 -16.85
N GLU A 204 -33.12 -5.96 -17.31
CA GLU A 204 -33.85 -7.23 -17.17
C GLU A 204 -34.18 -7.58 -15.71
N GLN A 205 -33.27 -7.27 -14.78
CA GLN A 205 -33.50 -7.47 -13.36
C GLN A 205 -32.99 -6.29 -12.54
N ILE A 206 -33.75 -5.93 -11.51
CA ILE A 206 -33.36 -4.95 -10.50
C ILE A 206 -33.38 -5.66 -9.15
N VAL A 207 -32.24 -5.69 -8.46
CA VAL A 207 -32.11 -6.30 -7.15
C VAL A 207 -31.90 -5.22 -6.10
N MET A 208 -32.78 -5.18 -5.11
CA MET A 208 -32.65 -4.34 -3.92
C MET A 208 -32.08 -5.15 -2.78
N VAL A 209 -30.96 -4.67 -2.24
CA VAL A 209 -30.22 -5.27 -1.13
C VAL A 209 -30.21 -4.34 0.09
N GLY A 210 -29.71 -4.84 1.22
CA GLY A 210 -29.54 -4.00 2.40
C GLY A 210 -28.41 -2.98 2.24
N MET A 211 -28.60 -1.78 2.78
CA MET A 211 -27.53 -0.80 2.94
C MET A 211 -26.57 -1.26 4.03
N ALA A 212 -25.31 -1.51 3.66
CA ALA A 212 -24.31 -2.05 4.57
C ALA A 212 -23.50 -0.96 5.29
N ASN A 213 -23.34 -1.12 6.60
CA ASN A 213 -22.47 -0.30 7.43
C ASN A 213 -21.52 -1.18 8.27
N CYS A 214 -20.22 -1.02 8.04
CA CYS A 214 -19.14 -1.71 8.76
C CYS A 214 -18.10 -0.74 9.32
N SER A 215 -18.48 0.51 9.54
CA SER A 215 -17.60 1.53 10.16
C SER A 215 -17.09 1.11 11.54
N GLY A 216 -17.83 0.24 12.24
CA GLY A 216 -17.45 -0.30 13.55
C GLY A 216 -16.41 -1.43 13.53
N ILE A 217 -15.94 -1.90 12.36
CA ILE A 217 -14.94 -2.97 12.23
C ILE A 217 -13.86 -2.67 11.16
N SER A 218 -14.20 -1.93 10.11
CA SER A 218 -13.25 -1.55 9.06
C SER A 218 -12.45 -0.30 9.44
N SER A 219 -11.17 -0.27 9.05
CA SER A 219 -10.29 0.89 9.19
C SER A 219 -10.37 1.82 7.96
N GLU A 220 -9.85 3.05 8.06
CA GLU A 220 -9.78 3.97 6.89
C GLU A 220 -8.88 3.44 5.77
N LEU A 221 -7.92 2.61 6.14
CA LEU A 221 -6.88 2.08 5.26
C LEU A 221 -7.21 0.67 4.77
N ASP A 222 -8.27 0.06 5.29
CA ASP A 222 -8.75 -1.24 4.82
C ASP A 222 -9.31 -1.09 3.39
N GLN A 223 -8.92 -2.03 2.54
CA GLN A 223 -9.37 -2.10 1.15
C GLN A 223 -9.63 -3.55 0.77
N GLY A 224 -10.78 -3.84 0.18
CA GLY A 224 -11.09 -5.20 -0.24
C GLY A 224 -12.54 -5.40 -0.58
N ILE A 225 -12.97 -6.63 -0.41
CA ILE A 225 -14.31 -7.10 -0.75
C ILE A 225 -14.94 -7.70 0.51
N LEU A 226 -16.16 -7.29 0.81
CA LEU A 226 -17.03 -7.88 1.81
C LEU A 226 -18.11 -8.66 1.08
N VAL A 227 -18.22 -9.96 1.37
CA VAL A 227 -19.30 -10.79 0.86
C VAL A 227 -20.27 -11.10 1.99
N THR A 228 -21.53 -10.78 1.77
CA THR A 228 -22.63 -11.03 2.71
C THR A 228 -23.64 -11.97 2.09
N ARG A 229 -24.47 -12.59 2.94
CA ARG A 229 -25.60 -13.42 2.51
C ARG A 229 -26.89 -12.79 3.03
N GLU A 230 -27.74 -12.36 2.10
CA GLU A 230 -28.85 -11.45 2.41
C GLU A 230 -30.18 -11.93 1.84
N VAL A 231 -31.26 -11.61 2.55
CA VAL A 231 -32.61 -11.57 1.97
C VAL A 231 -32.70 -10.27 1.17
N VAL A 232 -33.02 -10.39 -0.12
CA VAL A 232 -33.09 -9.32 -1.10
C VAL A 232 -34.44 -9.34 -1.80
N MET A 233 -34.83 -8.20 -2.38
CA MET A 233 -36.00 -8.13 -3.26
C MET A 233 -35.52 -8.09 -4.72
N VAL A 234 -36.13 -8.88 -5.59
CA VAL A 234 -35.76 -9.00 -7.00
C VAL A 234 -36.96 -8.62 -7.84
N GLY A 235 -36.82 -7.58 -8.64
CA GLY A 235 -37.74 -7.22 -9.72
C GLY A 235 -37.26 -7.84 -11.03
N THR A 236 -38.09 -8.63 -11.69
CA THR A 236 -37.80 -9.23 -12.99
C THR A 236 -38.70 -8.62 -14.05
N ARG A 237 -38.11 -8.15 -15.14
CA ARG A 237 -38.85 -7.59 -16.26
C ARG A 237 -39.60 -8.68 -17.02
N VAL A 238 -40.84 -8.37 -17.38
CA VAL A 238 -41.68 -9.12 -18.30
C VAL A 238 -42.06 -8.17 -19.43
N LYS A 239 -41.85 -8.58 -20.69
CA LYS A 239 -42.32 -7.84 -21.85
C LYS A 239 -43.67 -8.40 -22.26
N PRO A 240 -44.78 -7.70 -21.99
CA PRO A 240 -46.11 -8.22 -22.30
C PRO A 240 -46.34 -8.25 -23.81
N ALA A 241 -46.96 -9.31 -24.30
CA ALA A 241 -47.30 -9.44 -25.72
C ALA A 241 -48.61 -8.71 -26.03
N GLY A 242 -48.65 -7.99 -27.16
CA GLY A 242 -49.85 -7.33 -27.67
C GLY A 242 -49.64 -5.85 -28.00
N THR A 243 -50.69 -5.23 -28.55
CA THR A 243 -50.77 -3.79 -28.80
C THR A 243 -51.52 -3.11 -27.66
N PHE A 244 -50.92 -2.10 -27.05
CA PHE A 244 -51.51 -1.33 -25.95
C PHE A 244 -51.88 0.07 -26.42
N TYR A 245 -52.82 0.68 -25.73
CA TYR A 245 -53.29 2.04 -26.05
C TYR A 245 -53.36 2.89 -24.78
N MET A 246 -53.02 4.17 -24.93
CA MET A 246 -53.18 5.22 -23.93
C MET A 246 -54.36 6.12 -24.31
N SER A 247 -55.11 6.61 -23.33
CA SER A 247 -56.22 7.55 -23.50
C SER A 247 -56.06 8.78 -22.62
N ALA A 248 -56.85 9.82 -22.89
CA ALA A 248 -56.89 11.04 -22.07
C ALA A 248 -57.27 10.73 -20.61
N ASP A 249 -58.29 9.90 -20.40
CA ASP A 249 -58.54 9.26 -19.10
C ASP A 249 -57.45 8.24 -18.81
N HIS A 250 -56.70 8.49 -17.74
CA HIS A 250 -55.58 7.67 -17.31
C HIS A 250 -55.99 6.57 -16.31
N ALA A 251 -57.28 6.39 -16.00
CA ALA A 251 -57.86 5.18 -15.36
C ALA A 251 -57.03 4.56 -14.20
N GLY A 252 -56.50 5.38 -13.30
CA GLY A 252 -55.68 4.94 -12.15
C GLY A 252 -54.16 4.90 -12.39
N TRP A 253 -53.70 5.08 -13.63
CA TRP A 253 -52.31 5.32 -13.96
C TRP A 253 -51.89 6.73 -13.55
N GLN A 254 -50.63 6.85 -13.16
CA GLN A 254 -49.93 8.12 -12.98
C GLN A 254 -49.27 8.49 -14.30
N ARG A 255 -49.20 9.79 -14.59
CA ARG A 255 -48.80 10.28 -15.91
C ARG A 255 -47.81 11.43 -15.78
N GLN A 256 -46.70 11.32 -16.51
CA GLN A 256 -45.66 12.35 -16.56
C GLN A 256 -45.18 12.62 -17.99
N ARG A 257 -44.84 13.88 -18.29
CA ARG A 257 -44.22 14.27 -19.56
C ARG A 257 -42.70 14.26 -19.42
N THR A 258 -42.02 13.81 -20.46
CA THR A 258 -40.55 13.81 -20.52
C THR A 258 -40.05 15.04 -21.26
N VAL A 259 -38.81 15.43 -20.95
CA VAL A 259 -38.12 16.54 -21.62
C VAL A 259 -36.96 15.97 -22.43
N SER A 260 -37.16 15.78 -23.73
CA SER A 260 -36.14 15.24 -24.64
C SER A 260 -34.94 16.19 -24.81
N ASP A 261 -33.74 15.63 -24.96
CA ASP A 261 -32.50 16.34 -25.30
C ASP A 261 -31.65 15.48 -26.24
N LEU A 262 -30.59 16.05 -26.83
CA LEU A 262 -29.63 15.36 -27.70
C LEU A 262 -28.92 14.17 -27.03
N LYS A 263 -28.93 14.10 -25.69
CA LYS A 263 -28.25 13.06 -24.91
C LYS A 263 -29.14 11.87 -24.54
N GLY A 264 -30.46 12.02 -24.59
CA GLY A 264 -31.39 11.00 -24.10
C GLY A 264 -32.81 11.30 -24.54
N SER A 265 -33.49 10.25 -24.99
CA SER A 265 -34.89 10.30 -25.37
C SER A 265 -35.56 8.96 -25.04
N TRP A 266 -36.85 9.04 -24.72
CA TRP A 266 -37.68 7.87 -24.46
C TRP A 266 -38.13 7.15 -25.74
N VAL A 267 -38.01 7.80 -26.89
CA VAL A 267 -38.39 7.23 -28.18
C VAL A 267 -37.32 7.59 -29.23
N PRO A 268 -36.91 6.66 -30.12
CA PRO A 268 -35.93 6.96 -31.15
C PRO A 268 -36.56 7.91 -32.17
N SER A 269 -36.27 9.21 -32.10
CA SER A 269 -36.83 10.21 -33.03
C SER A 269 -35.80 11.26 -33.43
N LEU A 270 -35.80 11.59 -34.73
CA LEU A 270 -34.98 12.66 -35.32
C LEU A 270 -35.43 14.07 -34.87
N PHE A 271 -36.61 14.21 -34.26
CA PHE A 271 -37.27 15.49 -34.04
C PHE A 271 -37.44 15.90 -32.55
N ASN A 272 -36.71 15.27 -31.61
CA ASN A 272 -36.69 15.62 -30.17
C ASN A 272 -38.07 15.89 -29.55
N PHE A 273 -39.10 15.12 -29.92
CA PHE A 273 -40.40 15.21 -29.25
C PHE A 273 -40.32 14.62 -27.85
N GLY A 274 -40.95 15.28 -26.87
CA GLY A 274 -41.16 14.70 -25.55
C GLY A 274 -42.15 13.52 -25.63
N ALA A 275 -41.86 12.44 -24.94
CA ALA A 275 -42.79 11.33 -24.71
C ALA A 275 -43.70 11.62 -23.51
N VAL A 276 -44.87 10.99 -23.50
CA VAL A 276 -45.73 10.89 -22.32
C VAL A 276 -45.61 9.46 -21.77
N VAL A 277 -45.38 9.37 -20.46
CA VAL A 277 -45.15 8.12 -19.75
C VAL A 277 -46.27 7.93 -18.75
N ASP A 278 -46.96 6.79 -18.85
CA ASP A 278 -47.90 6.31 -17.86
C ASP A 278 -47.25 5.19 -17.04
N TYR A 279 -47.41 5.23 -15.72
CA TYR A 279 -46.96 4.16 -14.84
C TYR A 279 -47.97 3.87 -13.75
N ASN A 280 -48.03 2.61 -13.34
CA ASN A 280 -49.02 2.13 -12.40
C ASN A 280 -48.52 0.95 -11.58
N ILE A 281 -48.96 0.89 -10.33
CA ILE A 281 -48.86 -0.30 -9.49
C ILE A 281 -50.09 -1.14 -9.78
N GLN A 282 -49.90 -2.30 -10.43
CA GLN A 282 -51.02 -3.16 -10.85
C GLN A 282 -51.59 -3.96 -9.67
N GLY A 283 -50.76 -4.18 -8.65
CA GLY A 283 -51.10 -4.86 -7.40
C GLY A 283 -49.84 -5.22 -6.62
N PRO A 284 -49.98 -5.90 -5.47
CA PRO A 284 -48.83 -6.34 -4.69
C PRO A 284 -47.88 -7.20 -5.52
N GLY A 285 -46.62 -6.78 -5.59
CA GLY A 285 -45.58 -7.50 -6.34
C GLY A 285 -45.60 -7.28 -7.86
N SER A 286 -46.40 -6.36 -8.40
CA SER A 286 -46.42 -6.06 -9.84
C SER A 286 -46.58 -4.59 -10.18
N ILE A 287 -45.77 -4.09 -11.11
CA ILE A 287 -45.87 -2.74 -11.67
C ILE A 287 -45.84 -2.79 -13.20
N ALA A 288 -46.38 -1.75 -13.82
CA ALA A 288 -46.32 -1.55 -15.26
C ALA A 288 -45.96 -0.09 -15.60
N MET A 289 -45.23 0.08 -16.69
CA MET A 289 -44.91 1.38 -17.26
C MET A 289 -45.04 1.31 -18.78
N GLN A 290 -45.63 2.34 -19.38
CA GLN A 290 -45.86 2.43 -20.81
C GLN A 290 -45.67 3.86 -21.29
N TRP A 291 -45.23 4.05 -22.53
CA TRP A 291 -45.01 5.39 -23.06
C TRP A 291 -45.32 5.49 -24.55
N THR A 292 -45.62 6.71 -24.98
CA THR A 292 -45.87 7.02 -26.39
C THR A 292 -45.42 8.42 -26.78
N THR A 293 -45.38 8.71 -28.08
CA THR A 293 -45.10 10.04 -28.64
C THR A 293 -46.37 10.69 -29.16
N MET A 294 -46.30 11.99 -29.45
CA MET A 294 -47.40 12.74 -30.10
C MET A 294 -48.73 12.70 -29.31
N PHE A 295 -48.65 12.48 -27.99
CA PHE A 295 -49.84 12.39 -27.14
C PHE A 295 -50.42 13.78 -26.87
N THR A 296 -51.58 14.07 -27.46
CA THR A 296 -52.27 15.36 -27.30
C THR A 296 -53.33 15.37 -26.19
N GLY A 297 -53.64 14.21 -25.60
CA GLY A 297 -54.61 14.07 -24.49
C GLY A 297 -54.10 14.48 -23.10
N TRP A 298 -53.01 15.26 -23.02
CA TRP A 298 -52.35 15.62 -21.76
C TRP A 298 -53.15 16.65 -20.94
N ASP A 299 -53.80 17.62 -21.60
CA ASP A 299 -54.38 18.81 -20.96
C ASP A 299 -55.79 18.62 -20.40
N CYS A 300 -56.38 17.42 -20.52
CA CYS A 300 -57.80 17.22 -20.20
C CYS A 300 -58.14 17.35 -18.70
N ALA A 301 -57.15 17.24 -17.80
CA ALA A 301 -57.33 17.49 -16.36
C ALA A 301 -57.29 18.99 -15.98
N ILE A 302 -56.67 19.83 -16.83
CA ILE A 302 -56.38 21.24 -16.50
C ILE A 302 -57.49 22.18 -17.02
N SER A 303 -58.20 21.80 -18.09
CA SER A 303 -59.13 22.68 -18.81
C SER A 303 -60.62 22.52 -18.47
N SER A 304 -61.02 21.73 -17.47
CA SER A 304 -62.43 21.51 -17.08
C SER A 304 -63.39 21.03 -18.20
N SER A 305 -62.86 20.61 -19.35
CA SER A 305 -63.60 19.94 -20.41
C SER A 305 -63.59 18.43 -20.16
N ALA A 306 -64.73 17.75 -20.34
CA ALA A 306 -64.78 16.29 -20.30
C ALA A 306 -63.69 15.70 -21.22
N CYS A 307 -62.84 14.83 -20.67
CA CYS A 307 -61.80 14.16 -21.43
C CYS A 307 -62.45 13.41 -22.60
N ASP A 308 -61.99 13.67 -23.82
CA ASP A 308 -62.41 12.88 -24.97
C ASP A 308 -61.72 11.51 -24.91
N ASN A 309 -62.43 10.53 -24.35
CA ASN A 309 -61.98 9.15 -24.21
C ASN A 309 -62.11 8.34 -25.50
N SER A 310 -62.61 8.93 -26.60
CA SER A 310 -62.72 8.23 -27.89
C SER A 310 -61.38 8.07 -28.59
N THR A 311 -60.39 8.91 -28.25
CA THR A 311 -59.09 8.90 -28.91
C THR A 311 -58.12 7.97 -28.19
N GLN A 312 -57.71 6.90 -28.87
CA GLN A 312 -56.70 5.96 -28.40
C GLN A 312 -55.36 6.22 -29.10
N TYR A 313 -54.30 6.35 -28.32
CA TYR A 313 -52.93 6.54 -28.79
C TYR A 313 -52.19 5.22 -28.62
N GLU A 314 -51.65 4.67 -29.70
CA GLU A 314 -50.87 3.44 -29.64
C GLU A 314 -49.64 3.64 -28.75
N VAL A 315 -49.41 2.69 -27.84
CA VAL A 315 -48.24 2.67 -26.97
C VAL A 315 -47.02 2.30 -27.79
N PHE A 316 -45.95 3.09 -27.66
CA PHE A 316 -44.69 2.80 -28.33
C PHE A 316 -44.00 1.58 -27.70
N ASP A 317 -43.91 1.54 -26.37
CA ASP A 317 -43.45 0.36 -25.63
C ASP A 317 -44.05 0.29 -24.23
N ARG A 318 -44.10 -0.92 -23.69
CA ARG A 318 -44.61 -1.25 -22.36
C ARG A 318 -43.72 -2.29 -21.70
N VAL A 319 -43.41 -2.05 -20.43
CA VAL A 319 -42.70 -2.99 -19.57
C VAL A 319 -43.51 -3.28 -18.31
N GLU A 320 -43.40 -4.51 -17.84
CA GLU A 320 -43.95 -4.94 -16.56
C GLU A 320 -42.83 -5.51 -15.71
N TYR A 321 -42.91 -5.32 -14.39
CA TYR A 321 -41.99 -5.98 -13.45
C TYR A 321 -42.79 -6.78 -12.44
N THR A 322 -42.33 -8.00 -12.20
CA THR A 322 -42.80 -8.83 -11.10
C THR A 322 -41.73 -8.89 -10.03
N PHE A 323 -42.14 -8.75 -8.77
CA PHE A 323 -41.25 -8.70 -7.62
C PHE A 323 -41.40 -9.94 -6.76
N THR A 324 -40.26 -10.46 -6.32
CA THR A 324 -40.19 -11.58 -5.38
C THR A 324 -39.06 -11.36 -4.38
N TYR A 325 -39.04 -12.15 -3.32
CA TYR A 325 -37.91 -12.20 -2.39
C TYR A 325 -36.96 -13.31 -2.78
N ALA A 326 -35.67 -13.11 -2.51
CA ALA A 326 -34.65 -14.11 -2.75
C ALA A 326 -33.60 -14.06 -1.63
N THR A 327 -32.81 -15.12 -1.51
CA THR A 327 -31.55 -15.08 -0.78
C THR A 327 -30.43 -14.95 -1.80
N ALA A 328 -29.53 -14.01 -1.58
CA ALA A 328 -28.44 -13.72 -2.49
C ALA A 328 -27.12 -13.52 -1.73
N GLU A 329 -26.02 -13.84 -2.41
CA GLU A 329 -24.71 -13.34 -2.03
C GLU A 329 -24.51 -11.97 -2.64
N VAL A 330 -24.08 -11.02 -1.82
CA VAL A 330 -23.85 -9.64 -2.23
C VAL A 330 -22.40 -9.28 -1.95
N THR A 331 -21.71 -8.88 -3.01
CA THR A 331 -20.30 -8.51 -3.01
C THR A 331 -20.18 -7.00 -2.95
N ARG A 332 -19.53 -6.49 -1.90
CA ARG A 332 -19.37 -5.05 -1.64
C ARG A 332 -17.91 -4.66 -1.57
N ILE A 333 -17.62 -3.43 -1.99
CA ILE A 333 -16.29 -2.84 -1.86
C ILE A 333 -16.14 -2.28 -0.45
N VAL A 334 -15.11 -2.72 0.26
CA VAL A 334 -14.64 -2.09 1.49
C VAL A 334 -13.58 -1.07 1.15
N ARG A 335 -13.81 0.20 1.51
CA ARG A 335 -12.82 1.28 1.38
C ARG A 335 -13.18 2.43 2.31
N LYS A 336 -12.18 3.08 2.93
CA LYS A 336 -12.37 4.29 3.76
C LYS A 336 -13.45 4.12 4.85
N ARG A 337 -13.38 3.04 5.63
CA ARG A 337 -14.40 2.66 6.65
C ARG A 337 -15.82 2.39 6.14
N SER A 338 -16.04 2.35 4.83
CA SER A 338 -17.34 2.06 4.24
C SER A 338 -17.31 0.72 3.53
N CYS A 339 -18.44 0.03 3.59
CA CYS A 339 -18.75 -1.15 2.78
C CYS A 339 -20.13 -1.04 2.15
N ALA A 340 -20.66 0.17 1.98
CA ALA A 340 -21.98 0.37 1.39
C ALA A 340 -21.99 0.07 -0.12
N THR A 341 -20.85 0.29 -0.80
CA THR A 341 -20.77 0.27 -2.25
C THR A 341 -20.83 -1.14 -2.84
N ILE A 342 -21.68 -1.31 -3.84
CA ILE A 342 -21.84 -2.50 -4.67
C ILE A 342 -21.47 -2.10 -6.10
N MET A 343 -20.66 -2.93 -6.76
CA MET A 343 -20.39 -2.74 -8.19
C MET A 343 -21.51 -3.35 -8.99
N ASP A 344 -22.00 -2.64 -10.00
CA ASP A 344 -23.06 -3.15 -10.84
C ASP A 344 -22.45 -3.87 -12.06
N GLU A 345 -21.75 -4.97 -11.74
CA GLU A 345 -20.98 -5.86 -12.60
C GLU A 345 -21.49 -7.31 -12.46
N PRO A 346 -21.36 -8.16 -13.51
CA PRO A 346 -21.69 -9.57 -13.42
C PRO A 346 -20.94 -10.25 -12.27
N GLY A 347 -21.67 -10.93 -11.40
CA GLY A 347 -21.12 -11.65 -10.24
C GLY A 347 -21.10 -10.86 -8.93
N SER A 348 -21.39 -9.55 -8.94
CA SER A 348 -21.55 -8.77 -7.71
C SER A 348 -22.73 -9.23 -6.86
N ILE A 349 -23.81 -9.67 -7.52
CA ILE A 349 -24.95 -10.31 -6.88
C ILE A 349 -25.11 -11.70 -7.47
N ARG A 350 -25.29 -12.69 -6.59
CA ARG A 350 -25.61 -14.05 -7.00
C ARG A 350 -26.78 -14.58 -6.21
N LEU A 351 -27.88 -14.84 -6.92
CA LEU A 351 -29.09 -15.41 -6.32
C LEU A 351 -28.83 -16.88 -5.94
N LEU A 352 -29.04 -17.21 -4.66
CA LEU A 352 -28.88 -18.54 -4.10
C LEU A 352 -30.20 -19.32 -4.13
N SER A 353 -31.29 -18.69 -3.73
CA SER A 353 -32.64 -19.26 -3.71
C SER A 353 -33.67 -18.15 -3.91
N THR A 354 -34.79 -18.44 -4.58
CA THR A 354 -35.88 -17.49 -4.82
C THR A 354 -37.15 -17.98 -4.15
N ARG A 355 -37.92 -17.08 -3.55
CA ARG A 355 -39.25 -17.39 -3.01
C ARG A 355 -40.14 -17.86 -4.16
N ASP A 356 -40.96 -18.87 -3.87
CA ASP A 356 -41.92 -19.41 -4.83
C ASP A 356 -42.86 -18.29 -5.31
N ILE A 357 -43.00 -18.17 -6.64
CA ILE A 357 -43.82 -17.15 -7.31
C ILE A 357 -45.31 -17.29 -6.99
N ASN A 358 -45.74 -18.47 -6.55
CA ASN A 358 -47.13 -18.72 -6.16
C ASN A 358 -47.48 -18.15 -4.79
N VAL A 359 -46.50 -17.73 -4.00
CA VAL A 359 -46.73 -17.12 -2.69
C VAL A 359 -47.02 -15.63 -2.90
N PRO A 360 -48.20 -15.12 -2.48
CA PRO A 360 -48.54 -13.72 -2.65
C PRO A 360 -47.50 -12.79 -2.03
N PHE A 361 -47.27 -11.68 -2.71
CA PHE A 361 -46.38 -10.65 -2.21
C PHE A 361 -47.06 -9.87 -1.08
N GLU A 362 -46.44 -9.80 0.10
CA GLU A 362 -47.03 -9.18 1.29
C GLU A 362 -46.73 -7.67 1.32
N THR A 363 -47.77 -6.84 1.41
CA THR A 363 -47.72 -5.38 1.55
C THR A 363 -48.74 -4.91 2.58
N GLU A 364 -48.54 -3.74 3.18
CA GLU A 364 -49.47 -3.19 4.17
C GLU A 364 -50.85 -2.91 3.55
N TYR A 365 -50.86 -2.44 2.30
CA TYR A 365 -52.06 -2.17 1.52
C TYR A 365 -52.33 -3.29 0.52
N ALA A 366 -53.58 -3.79 0.48
CA ALA A 366 -53.98 -4.91 -0.36
C ALA A 366 -53.97 -4.61 -1.87
N ASP A 367 -54.04 -3.34 -2.24
CA ASP A 367 -53.91 -2.85 -3.63
C ASP A 367 -52.45 -2.57 -4.01
N GLY A 368 -51.51 -2.71 -3.07
CA GLY A 368 -50.09 -2.40 -3.25
C GLY A 368 -49.77 -0.91 -3.33
N SER A 369 -50.74 -0.03 -3.05
CA SER A 369 -50.59 1.42 -3.17
C SER A 369 -49.51 1.98 -2.23
N LEU A 370 -48.82 3.04 -2.69
CA LEU A 370 -47.75 3.69 -1.94
C LEU A 370 -47.92 5.22 -2.00
N LEU A 371 -48.10 5.87 -0.84
CA LEU A 371 -48.44 7.29 -0.76
C LEU A 371 -47.24 8.26 -0.90
N LEU A 372 -45.99 7.80 -0.79
CA LEU A 372 -44.83 8.67 -0.48
C LEU A 372 -43.75 8.76 -1.56
N TYR A 373 -43.95 8.22 -2.77
CA TYR A 373 -42.85 8.06 -3.75
C TYR A 373 -43.01 8.78 -5.09
N LEU A 374 -44.19 9.36 -5.36
CA LEU A 374 -44.52 9.92 -6.68
C LEU A 374 -43.62 11.10 -7.06
N ASP A 375 -43.30 11.98 -6.10
CA ASP A 375 -42.51 13.20 -6.38
C ASP A 375 -41.11 12.88 -6.90
N GLY A 376 -40.46 11.85 -6.34
CA GLY A 376 -39.13 11.42 -6.77
C GLY A 376 -39.14 10.84 -8.18
N VAL A 377 -40.12 9.97 -8.47
CA VAL A 377 -40.29 9.35 -9.80
C VAL A 377 -40.61 10.41 -10.86
N HIS A 378 -41.55 11.32 -10.58
CA HIS A 378 -41.87 12.44 -11.48
C HIS A 378 -40.63 13.28 -11.81
N SER A 379 -39.83 13.63 -10.79
CA SER A 379 -38.65 14.48 -10.98
C SER A 379 -37.59 13.87 -11.91
N VAL A 380 -37.44 12.55 -11.90
CA VAL A 380 -36.48 11.84 -12.76
C VAL A 380 -37.02 11.68 -14.18
N ILE A 381 -38.33 11.41 -14.34
CA ILE A 381 -38.96 11.30 -15.67
C ILE A 381 -38.98 12.66 -16.38
N ASP A 382 -39.30 13.75 -15.68
CA ASP A 382 -39.36 15.12 -16.21
C ASP A 382 -37.96 15.75 -16.43
N LYS A 383 -36.91 15.11 -15.91
CA LYS A 383 -35.54 15.61 -16.08
C LYS A 383 -35.17 15.67 -17.56
N ARG A 384 -34.54 16.78 -17.95
CA ARG A 384 -34.02 16.96 -19.31
C ARG A 384 -33.04 15.83 -19.67
N GLY A 385 -33.33 15.15 -20.78
CA GLY A 385 -32.52 14.04 -21.31
C GLY A 385 -32.72 12.72 -20.57
N SER A 386 -33.81 12.56 -19.80
CA SER A 386 -34.14 11.28 -19.17
C SER A 386 -34.33 10.17 -20.21
N THR A 387 -34.02 8.94 -19.82
CA THR A 387 -34.15 7.74 -20.68
C THR A 387 -35.14 6.74 -20.08
N PRO A 388 -35.66 5.78 -20.88
CA PRO A 388 -36.52 4.72 -20.37
C PRO A 388 -35.85 3.92 -19.26
N VAL A 389 -34.55 3.58 -19.41
CA VAL A 389 -33.81 2.85 -18.37
C VAL A 389 -33.81 3.59 -17.03
N GLU A 390 -33.58 4.91 -17.04
CA GLU A 390 -33.55 5.72 -15.82
C GLU A 390 -34.94 5.82 -15.19
N GLY A 391 -35.98 6.05 -16.00
CA GLY A 391 -37.36 6.19 -15.54
C GLY A 391 -37.97 4.88 -15.02
N ILE A 392 -37.74 3.78 -15.72
CA ILE A 392 -38.15 2.43 -15.30
C ILE A 392 -37.41 2.07 -14.00
N SER A 393 -36.09 2.32 -13.95
CA SER A 393 -35.27 2.04 -12.77
C SER A 393 -35.77 2.81 -11.54
N ILE A 394 -35.98 4.13 -11.63
CA ILE A 394 -36.43 4.90 -10.46
C ILE A 394 -37.80 4.44 -9.97
N PHE A 395 -38.73 4.14 -10.88
CA PHE A 395 -40.07 3.70 -10.50
C PHE A 395 -40.03 2.35 -9.78
N ALA A 396 -39.31 1.36 -10.36
CA ALA A 396 -39.14 0.07 -9.73
C ALA A 396 -38.46 0.17 -8.35
N ARG A 397 -37.36 0.94 -8.25
CA ARG A 397 -36.64 1.13 -6.99
C ARG A 397 -37.49 1.79 -5.91
N ALA A 398 -38.30 2.78 -6.29
CA ALA A 398 -39.19 3.47 -5.37
C ALA A 398 -40.25 2.53 -4.79
N VAL A 399 -40.84 1.69 -5.66
CA VAL A 399 -41.81 0.68 -5.24
C VAL A 399 -41.17 -0.38 -4.36
N MET A 400 -39.98 -0.88 -4.73
CA MET A 400 -39.23 -1.85 -3.93
C MET A 400 -38.90 -1.31 -2.53
N ALA A 401 -38.40 -0.08 -2.44
CA ALA A 401 -38.10 0.56 -1.15
C ALA A 401 -39.37 0.77 -0.33
N GLY A 402 -40.48 1.14 -0.97
CA GLY A 402 -41.77 1.29 -0.33
C GLY A 402 -42.25 0.00 0.32
N TRP A 403 -42.43 -1.05 -0.48
CA TRP A 403 -42.91 -2.33 0.03
C TRP A 403 -41.96 -2.98 1.04
N ALA A 404 -40.65 -2.75 0.90
CA ALA A 404 -39.67 -3.19 1.89
C ALA A 404 -39.85 -2.55 3.26
N ASN A 405 -40.19 -1.24 3.29
CA ASN A 405 -40.47 -0.55 4.55
C ASN A 405 -41.82 -1.00 5.13
N ASP A 406 -42.84 -1.20 4.30
CA ASP A 406 -44.15 -1.72 4.73
C ASP A 406 -44.05 -3.13 5.33
N ALA A 407 -43.22 -3.99 4.73
CA ALA A 407 -43.02 -5.38 5.18
C ALA A 407 -42.53 -5.49 6.63
N VAL A 408 -41.87 -4.45 7.18
CA VAL A 408 -41.43 -4.42 8.58
C VAL A 408 -42.61 -4.47 9.56
N ASN A 409 -43.78 -3.93 9.15
CA ASN A 409 -44.98 -3.89 9.97
C ASN A 409 -45.81 -5.18 9.89
N ILE A 410 -45.47 -6.09 8.96
CA ILE A 410 -46.25 -7.30 8.68
C ILE A 410 -45.62 -8.49 9.40
N THR A 411 -46.40 -9.13 10.27
CA THR A 411 -45.93 -10.31 11.00
C THR A 411 -45.77 -11.50 10.04
N GLY A 412 -44.54 -12.01 9.90
CA GLY A 412 -44.22 -13.16 9.05
C GLY A 412 -43.71 -12.81 7.65
N ALA A 413 -43.71 -11.53 7.26
CA ALA A 413 -43.08 -11.10 6.02
C ALA A 413 -41.55 -11.32 6.07
N PRO A 414 -40.88 -11.61 4.94
CA PRO A 414 -39.44 -11.76 4.89
C PRO A 414 -38.72 -10.48 5.30
N ALA A 415 -37.96 -10.54 6.40
CA ALA A 415 -37.13 -9.43 6.83
C ALA A 415 -35.89 -9.30 5.93
N LEU A 416 -35.76 -8.19 5.22
CA LEU A 416 -34.56 -7.83 4.48
C LEU A 416 -33.36 -7.66 5.44
N GLY A 417 -32.17 -8.06 4.98
CA GLY A 417 -30.95 -8.06 5.79
C GLY A 417 -30.28 -9.43 5.81
N HIS A 418 -29.53 -9.75 6.88
CA HIS A 418 -28.79 -11.02 6.96
C HIS A 418 -29.74 -12.22 6.92
N ALA A 419 -29.54 -13.11 5.96
CA ALA A 419 -30.38 -14.29 5.83
C ALA A 419 -30.10 -15.31 6.93
N ARG A 420 -31.15 -15.72 7.65
CA ARG A 420 -31.09 -16.74 8.72
C ARG A 420 -31.61 -18.08 8.21
N GLY A 421 -30.87 -19.17 8.44
CA GLY A 421 -31.23 -20.49 7.90
C GLY A 421 -31.30 -20.44 6.37
N GLN A 422 -32.27 -21.15 5.78
CA GLN A 422 -32.56 -21.14 4.35
C GLN A 422 -34.03 -20.72 4.12
N PRO A 423 -34.33 -19.41 4.11
CA PRO A 423 -35.71 -18.92 4.22
C PRO A 423 -36.58 -19.26 3.00
N PHE A 424 -35.96 -19.51 1.83
CA PHE A 424 -36.67 -19.83 0.59
C PHE A 424 -36.29 -21.21 0.04
N GLY A 425 -35.94 -22.13 0.93
CA GLY A 425 -35.59 -23.51 0.57
C GLY A 425 -34.11 -23.68 0.19
N VAL A 426 -33.80 -24.81 -0.43
CA VAL A 426 -32.42 -25.23 -0.69
C VAL A 426 -31.71 -24.25 -1.62
N GLU A 427 -30.56 -23.79 -1.16
CA GLU A 427 -29.73 -22.83 -1.90
C GLU A 427 -28.86 -23.52 -2.96
N LYS A 428 -28.73 -22.86 -4.12
CA LYS A 428 -27.74 -23.19 -5.13
C LYS A 428 -26.32 -22.92 -4.61
N GLN A 429 -25.32 -23.52 -5.26
CA GLN A 429 -23.92 -23.57 -4.80
C GLN A 429 -23.37 -22.18 -4.39
N SER A 430 -23.18 -21.99 -3.07
CA SER A 430 -22.58 -20.81 -2.44
C SER A 430 -21.08 -20.71 -2.71
N THR A 431 -20.49 -19.51 -2.50
CA THR A 431 -19.07 -19.24 -2.79
C THR A 431 -18.21 -19.88 -1.71
N ILE A 432 -18.73 -19.88 -0.48
CA ILE A 432 -18.25 -20.69 0.62
C ILE A 432 -18.81 -22.11 0.45
N THR A 433 -17.92 -23.11 0.44
CA THR A 433 -18.27 -24.54 0.51
C THR A 433 -18.34 -25.01 1.97
N SER A 434 -19.05 -26.11 2.25
CA SER A 434 -19.18 -26.64 3.62
C SER A 434 -17.87 -27.09 4.28
N SER A 435 -16.79 -27.22 3.50
CA SER A 435 -15.43 -27.50 3.98
C SER A 435 -14.64 -26.25 4.39
N ASP A 436 -15.14 -25.06 4.08
CA ASP A 436 -14.46 -23.81 4.39
C ASP A 436 -14.70 -23.42 5.85
N THR A 437 -13.66 -23.04 6.58
CA THR A 437 -13.76 -22.50 7.95
C THR A 437 -14.39 -21.09 7.99
N LEU A 438 -14.89 -20.60 6.85
CA LEU A 438 -15.41 -19.26 6.66
C LEU A 438 -16.94 -19.24 6.85
N SER A 439 -17.44 -18.24 7.56
CA SER A 439 -18.86 -17.93 7.69
C SER A 439 -19.20 -16.55 7.13
N TYR A 440 -20.45 -16.38 6.68
CA TYR A 440 -20.98 -15.09 6.26
C TYR A 440 -21.30 -14.17 7.46
N PRO A 441 -21.00 -12.86 7.37
CA PRO A 441 -20.28 -12.18 6.29
C PRO A 441 -18.77 -12.41 6.41
N TYR A 442 -18.06 -12.39 5.27
CA TYR A 442 -16.61 -12.50 5.28
C TYR A 442 -15.94 -11.40 4.46
N PHE A 443 -14.78 -10.97 4.93
CA PHE A 443 -13.95 -9.98 4.29
C PHE A 443 -12.72 -10.64 3.67
N THR A 444 -12.45 -10.29 2.43
CA THR A 444 -11.21 -10.62 1.72
C THR A 444 -10.58 -9.34 1.22
N GLY A 445 -9.36 -9.04 1.67
CA GLY A 445 -8.73 -7.79 1.31
C GLY A 445 -7.45 -7.51 2.03
N SER A 446 -6.96 -6.28 1.88
CA SER A 446 -5.83 -5.78 2.62
C SER A 446 -6.31 -5.02 3.85
N ARG A 447 -5.79 -5.40 5.01
CA ARG A 447 -5.85 -4.59 6.23
C ARG A 447 -4.52 -3.86 6.39
N ASP A 448 -4.57 -2.57 6.73
CA ASP A 448 -3.38 -1.87 7.18
C ASP A 448 -3.05 -2.25 8.63
N SER A 449 -2.76 -3.52 8.83
CA SER A 449 -2.18 -4.00 10.07
C SER A 449 -0.67 -3.99 9.89
N ALA A 450 -0.02 -3.13 10.68
CA ALA A 450 1.38 -2.70 10.68
C ALA A 450 2.44 -3.83 10.68
N CYS A 451 2.42 -4.70 9.67
CA CYS A 451 3.50 -5.65 9.49
C CYS A 451 4.71 -4.95 8.88
N THR A 452 5.88 -5.32 9.38
CA THR A 452 7.16 -4.88 8.85
C THR A 452 7.71 -5.93 7.91
N ALA A 453 8.17 -5.45 6.76
CA ALA A 453 8.83 -6.24 5.74
C ALA A 453 10.24 -5.72 5.51
N CYS A 454 11.05 -6.56 4.88
CA CYS A 454 12.41 -6.25 4.47
C CYS A 454 12.63 -6.68 3.02
N TYR A 455 13.47 -5.93 2.30
CA TYR A 455 13.85 -6.26 0.93
C TYR A 455 14.76 -7.49 0.89
N VAL A 456 14.43 -8.43 0.00
CA VAL A 456 15.18 -9.68 -0.21
C VAL A 456 16.65 -9.39 -0.57
N ALA A 457 16.91 -8.36 -1.37
CA ALA A 457 18.27 -7.95 -1.72
C ALA A 457 19.08 -7.52 -0.47
N ALA A 458 18.46 -6.76 0.45
CA ALA A 458 19.10 -6.36 1.70
C ALA A 458 19.35 -7.57 2.61
N ALA A 459 18.40 -8.50 2.67
CA ALA A 459 18.57 -9.73 3.44
C ALA A 459 19.77 -10.57 2.97
N TYR A 460 19.99 -10.70 1.66
CA TYR A 460 21.17 -11.35 1.12
C TYR A 460 22.47 -10.64 1.51
N VAL A 461 22.51 -9.31 1.44
CA VAL A 461 23.67 -8.53 1.89
C VAL A 461 23.98 -8.79 3.36
N PHE A 462 22.96 -8.85 4.22
CA PHE A 462 23.14 -9.16 5.64
C PHE A 462 23.64 -10.59 5.89
N ILE A 463 23.10 -11.57 5.17
CA ILE A 463 23.51 -12.99 5.27
C ILE A 463 24.94 -13.20 4.79
N VAL A 464 25.43 -12.44 3.80
CA VAL A 464 26.83 -12.52 3.36
C VAL A 464 27.75 -11.78 4.34
N THR A 465 27.34 -10.60 4.81
CA THR A 465 28.16 -9.76 5.69
C THR A 465 28.38 -10.40 7.06
N GLY A 466 27.38 -11.08 7.63
CA GLY A 466 27.47 -11.72 8.95
C GLY A 466 28.62 -12.75 9.07
N PRO A 467 28.66 -13.80 8.22
CA PRO A 467 29.76 -14.76 8.12
C PRO A 467 31.12 -14.11 7.88
N CYS A 468 31.22 -13.07 7.04
CA CYS A 468 32.46 -12.33 6.86
C CYS A 468 32.98 -11.74 8.18
N MET A 469 32.09 -11.22 9.05
CA MET A 469 32.50 -10.71 10.36
C MET A 469 33.01 -11.82 11.29
N TYR A 470 32.41 -13.01 11.26
CA TYR A 470 32.93 -14.16 12.01
C TYR A 470 34.30 -14.62 11.48
N LEU A 471 34.52 -14.61 10.17
CA LEU A 471 35.84 -14.94 9.60
C LEU A 471 36.90 -13.92 10.05
N ILE A 472 36.58 -12.63 10.05
CA ILE A 472 37.47 -11.56 10.55
C ILE A 472 37.72 -11.73 12.06
N LEU A 473 36.70 -12.10 12.84
CA LEU A 473 36.83 -12.41 14.25
C LEU A 473 37.81 -13.57 14.49
N ILE A 474 37.61 -14.70 13.81
CA ILE A 474 38.41 -15.92 13.96
C ILE A 474 39.86 -15.64 13.55
N THR A 475 40.09 -14.98 12.41
CA THR A 475 41.43 -14.64 11.94
C THR A 475 42.19 -13.76 12.95
N ARG A 476 41.53 -12.80 13.60
CA ARG A 476 42.14 -11.99 14.67
C ARG A 476 42.50 -12.82 15.90
N ILE A 477 41.65 -13.75 16.30
CA ILE A 477 41.91 -14.64 17.44
C ILE A 477 43.11 -15.56 17.15
N VAL A 478 43.14 -16.16 15.95
CA VAL A 478 44.22 -17.05 15.52
C VAL A 478 45.54 -16.30 15.40
N ALA A 479 45.54 -15.12 14.76
CA ALA A 479 46.72 -14.28 14.59
C ALA A 479 47.32 -13.82 15.93
N GLY A 480 46.49 -13.61 16.95
CA GLY A 480 46.94 -13.12 18.25
C GLY A 480 47.33 -11.64 18.25
N PRO A 481 47.65 -11.09 19.43
CA PRO A 481 47.90 -9.66 19.58
C PRO A 481 49.21 -9.25 18.89
N PRO A 482 49.25 -8.12 18.17
CA PRO A 482 50.49 -7.59 17.61
C PRO A 482 51.46 -7.24 18.73
N ARG A 483 52.77 -7.38 18.48
CA ARG A 483 53.82 -7.02 19.46
C ARG A 483 54.10 -5.51 19.47
N LEU A 484 53.80 -4.86 18.35
CA LEU A 484 53.91 -3.41 18.15
C LEU A 484 52.50 -2.79 18.30
N THR A 485 52.13 -2.35 19.51
CA THR A 485 50.77 -1.85 19.81
C THR A 485 50.69 -0.39 20.25
N SER A 486 51.79 0.27 20.60
CA SER A 486 51.80 1.68 20.99
C SER A 486 53.09 2.39 20.60
N TRP A 487 52.96 3.66 20.21
CA TRP A 487 54.07 4.58 19.96
C TRP A 487 55.02 4.67 21.18
N THR A 488 54.47 4.73 22.39
CA THR A 488 55.22 4.80 23.65
C THR A 488 55.96 3.50 24.01
N GLY A 489 55.33 2.34 23.78
CA GLY A 489 55.95 1.03 24.04
C GLY A 489 57.09 0.72 23.06
N GLN A 490 57.02 1.30 21.85
CA GLN A 490 58.07 1.21 20.84
C GLN A 490 59.29 2.07 21.20
N HIS A 491 59.08 3.30 21.69
CA HIS A 491 60.17 4.15 22.17
C HIS A 491 60.90 3.54 23.37
N ILE A 492 60.20 2.91 24.31
CA ILE A 492 60.83 2.26 25.49
C ILE A 492 61.62 1.01 25.08
N ALA A 493 61.10 0.18 24.17
CA ALA A 493 61.80 -1.00 23.66
C ALA A 493 63.06 -0.65 22.86
N LEU A 494 63.05 0.49 22.15
CA LEU A 494 64.21 1.04 21.45
C LEU A 494 65.23 1.65 22.43
N ARG A 495 64.78 2.37 23.47
CA ARG A 495 65.67 2.93 24.50
C ARG A 495 66.46 1.84 25.24
N GLY A 496 65.87 0.67 25.46
CA GLY A 496 66.54 -0.47 26.07
C GLY A 496 67.54 -1.21 25.17
N ARG A 497 67.54 -0.93 23.85
CA ARG A 497 68.44 -1.56 22.86
C ARG A 497 69.53 -0.62 22.34
N LEU A 498 69.37 0.70 22.57
CA LEU A 498 70.26 1.78 22.11
C LEU A 498 71.02 2.45 23.27
N ALA A 499 71.13 1.79 24.44
CA ALA A 499 71.81 2.36 25.60
C ALA A 499 73.34 2.49 25.44
N ASP A 500 73.93 2.01 24.33
CA ASP A 500 75.38 2.05 24.08
C ASP A 500 75.84 3.04 23.00
N GLU A 501 74.95 3.77 22.31
CA GLU A 501 75.36 4.81 21.36
C GLU A 501 74.47 6.06 21.48
N GLU A 502 75.09 7.19 21.81
CA GLU A 502 74.47 8.51 21.83
C GLU A 502 73.97 8.89 20.42
N MET A 503 72.70 8.61 20.13
CA MET A 503 71.96 9.25 19.06
C MET A 503 70.70 9.91 19.61
N ASN A 504 70.58 11.22 19.35
CA ASN A 504 69.40 12.02 19.62
C ASN A 504 68.17 11.42 18.91
N LEU A 505 67.26 10.84 19.69
CA LEU A 505 65.93 10.47 19.24
C LEU A 505 65.15 11.75 18.93
N ALA A 506 64.70 11.91 17.69
CA ALA A 506 63.84 13.03 17.29
C ALA A 506 62.59 13.08 18.17
N ALA A 507 62.39 14.21 18.86
CA ALA A 507 61.17 14.49 19.60
C ALA A 507 59.99 14.59 18.62
N GLY A 508 58.81 14.12 19.03
CA GLY A 508 57.63 13.89 18.17
C GLY A 508 56.97 15.10 17.50
N TYR A 509 57.72 16.15 17.17
CA TYR A 509 57.29 17.32 16.40
C TYR A 509 58.07 17.54 15.10
N ASP A 510 59.20 16.85 14.87
CA ASP A 510 60.00 17.05 13.66
C ASP A 510 59.63 16.05 12.56
N ALA A 511 59.37 16.57 11.36
CA ALA A 511 59.18 15.75 10.16
C ALA A 511 60.47 15.00 9.81
N ALA A 512 60.36 13.71 9.51
CA ALA A 512 61.51 12.91 9.09
C ALA A 512 62.18 13.54 7.85
N PRO A 513 63.50 13.84 7.88
CA PRO A 513 64.16 14.46 6.74
C PRO A 513 64.12 13.52 5.53
N VAL A 514 63.70 14.08 4.40
CA VAL A 514 63.72 13.44 3.09
C VAL A 514 65.17 13.46 2.62
N ASN A 515 65.96 12.45 2.99
CA ASN A 515 66.98 11.80 2.15
C ASN A 515 67.96 10.97 2.98
N ARG A 516 68.17 9.73 2.49
CA ARG A 516 69.34 8.84 2.65
C ARG A 516 70.01 8.76 4.03
N LEU A 517 69.85 7.61 4.69
CA LEU A 517 71.00 6.98 5.35
C LEU A 517 71.12 5.52 4.90
N PHE A 518 72.08 5.30 4.00
CA PHE A 518 72.76 4.03 3.90
C PHE A 518 73.56 3.85 5.18
N VAL A 519 73.43 2.72 5.87
CA VAL A 519 74.53 2.22 6.71
C VAL A 519 75.13 1.05 5.94
N GLN A 520 76.07 1.41 5.07
CA GLN A 520 77.08 0.49 4.55
C GLN A 520 78.19 0.48 5.60
N LEU A 521 78.44 -0.68 6.20
CA LEU A 521 79.61 -0.96 7.04
C LEU A 521 80.89 -0.57 6.28
N LEU A 522 81.87 0.12 6.93
CA LEU A 522 83.34 -0.05 6.82
C LEU A 522 84.12 1.20 7.35
N PRO A 523 85.44 1.11 7.65
CA PRO A 523 85.98 1.46 8.96
C PRO A 523 86.99 2.63 8.97
N ASN A 524 87.23 3.11 10.19
CA ASN A 524 88.47 3.63 10.77
C ASN A 524 88.98 5.05 10.41
N LYS A 525 89.15 5.79 11.52
CA LYS A 525 90.24 6.68 11.97
C LYS A 525 90.65 7.92 11.18
N ASP A 526 90.59 9.00 11.95
CA ASP A 526 91.57 10.10 12.01
C ASP A 526 91.97 10.65 10.65
N ASP A 527 91.18 11.59 10.11
CA ASP A 527 91.77 12.62 9.26
C ASP A 527 90.84 13.82 9.02
N PHE A 528 91.43 15.00 9.25
CA PHE A 528 91.06 16.36 8.86
C PHE A 528 90.11 17.21 9.73
N VAL A 529 90.83 18.00 10.53
CA VAL A 529 90.57 19.22 11.27
C VAL A 529 90.28 20.42 10.34
N GLU A 530 89.53 21.36 10.91
CA GLU A 530 89.47 22.81 10.64
C GLU A 530 88.64 23.42 9.51
N GLU A 531 87.93 24.47 9.97
CA GLU A 531 87.55 25.73 9.31
C GLU A 531 86.38 25.76 8.31
N LEU A 532 85.28 26.30 8.86
CA LEU A 532 84.37 27.23 8.19
C LEU A 532 85.16 28.28 7.39
N GLU A 533 84.76 28.53 6.15
CA GLU A 533 84.64 29.90 5.66
C GLU A 533 83.45 30.07 4.70
N SER A 534 82.86 31.26 4.80
CA SER A 534 81.72 31.74 4.05
C SER A 534 82.08 32.06 2.61
N ASP A 535 81.31 31.54 1.66
CA ASP A 535 80.66 32.30 0.59
C ASP A 535 80.18 31.32 -0.49
N GLN A 536 78.88 31.32 -0.79
CA GLN A 536 78.45 31.52 -2.18
C GLN A 536 76.94 31.81 -2.27
N GLN A 537 76.69 32.91 -2.98
CA GLN A 537 75.46 33.62 -3.30
C GLN A 537 74.47 32.89 -4.24
N LEU A 538 73.32 33.58 -4.45
CA LEU A 538 72.43 33.62 -5.64
C LEU A 538 71.28 32.58 -5.64
N GLN A 539 70.05 32.87 -6.06
CA GLN A 539 69.53 33.98 -6.87
C GLN A 539 67.99 34.04 -6.74
N VAL A 540 67.43 35.26 -6.67
CA VAL A 540 66.00 35.55 -6.78
C VAL A 540 65.61 35.52 -8.27
N LEU A 541 64.50 34.86 -8.61
CA LEU A 541 63.85 34.94 -9.93
C LEU A 541 62.41 35.44 -9.77
N ALA A 542 62.17 36.66 -10.27
CA ALA A 542 60.86 37.26 -10.48
C ALA A 542 60.43 37.09 -11.95
N PHE A 543 59.13 36.91 -12.19
CA PHE A 543 58.49 36.91 -13.51
C PHE A 543 57.75 38.24 -13.77
N PRO A 544 57.68 38.74 -15.02
CA PRO A 544 56.75 39.80 -15.41
C PRO A 544 55.81 39.31 -16.55
N PRO A 545 54.91 40.15 -17.13
CA PRO A 545 53.48 40.19 -16.77
C PRO A 545 52.53 40.11 -17.99
N GLN A 546 51.20 40.06 -17.79
CA GLN A 546 50.24 40.58 -18.77
C GLN A 546 48.90 41.02 -18.14
N GLN A 547 48.39 42.14 -18.66
CA GLN A 547 47.31 43.01 -18.18
C GLN A 547 45.89 42.66 -18.70
N ALA A 548 44.90 43.27 -18.02
CA ALA A 548 43.54 43.63 -18.46
C ALA A 548 42.52 42.45 -18.46
N GLN A 549 41.28 42.57 -17.98
CA GLN A 549 40.31 43.68 -18.01
C GLN A 549 39.14 43.41 -17.02
N ALA A 550 38.37 44.44 -16.66
CA ALA A 550 37.29 44.44 -15.66
C ALA A 550 35.88 44.24 -16.26
N HIS A 551 34.93 43.74 -15.44
CA HIS A 551 33.47 44.02 -15.36
C HIS A 551 32.90 43.18 -14.19
N VAL A 552 32.31 43.68 -13.07
CA VAL A 552 31.05 44.45 -12.84
C VAL A 552 29.83 43.66 -13.35
N GLU A 553 28.78 43.28 -12.62
CA GLU A 553 28.09 43.80 -11.42
C GLU A 553 27.15 42.70 -10.83
N GLU A 554 26.85 42.75 -9.53
CA GLU A 554 25.67 42.13 -8.92
C GLU A 554 24.46 43.08 -9.06
N ILE A 555 23.40 42.59 -9.72
CA ILE A 555 22.01 42.61 -9.24
C ILE A 555 21.43 41.23 -9.52
#